data_AF-A0A966UNB4-F1
#
_entry.id   AF-A0A966UNB4-F1
#
_cell.length_a   1.000
_cell.length_b   1.000
_cell.length_c   1.000
_cell.angle_alpha   90.00
_cell.angle_beta   90.00
_cell.angle_gamma   90.00
#
_symmetry.space_group_name_H-M   'P 1'
#
loop_
_entity.id
_entity.type
_entity.pdbx_description
1 polymer ?
#
loop_
_entity_poly.entity_id
_entity_poly.type
_entity_poly.pdbx_seq_one_letter_code
_entity_poly.pdbx_strand_id
1 'polypeptide(L)'
;MFNRQLKLEFFSIQPEITKLSPIIPAHEFKPKWWDKAQQEFVNATKDPNFGKSKFVHTAKCPGIFNLIRYGWIMTTWQDIIIKTNGDGETFEWTAPINQKTLKSTNDLGEPVGFQGKHQLSDFMGGWRNSLNTVIKLNTPWRCIVPKGYYLLEQQVPYADDDRFTTLPGFFSREYGVAQMNPQLRWHVTKGEAIIKAGTPIAHYMLIPQQQANMTVMDATPEQIQAEEVTQLEINRTYVTDRSQSKCVFARMFGK
;
A
#
# COMPACT_ATOMS: atom_id res chain seq x y z
N MET A 1 -0.19 23.44 26.62
CA MET A 1 0.36 22.09 26.37
C MET A 1 1.08 22.13 25.04
N PHE A 2 2.39 21.83 25.02
CA PHE A 2 3.16 21.83 23.79
C PHE A 2 2.57 20.82 22.81
N ASN A 3 2.22 21.30 21.61
CA ASN A 3 1.67 20.51 20.52
C ASN A 3 2.77 19.52 20.09
N ARG A 4 2.78 18.33 20.69
CA ARG A 4 3.79 17.31 20.40
C ARG A 4 3.56 16.90 18.94
N GLN A 5 4.48 17.30 18.06
CA GLN A 5 4.39 17.05 16.63
C GLN A 5 4.14 15.55 16.39
N LEU A 6 3.15 15.23 15.56
CA LEU A 6 2.82 13.86 15.16
C LEU A 6 4.09 13.21 14.59
N LYS A 7 4.62 12.19 15.27
CA LYS A 7 5.87 11.52 14.89
C LYS A 7 5.63 10.02 14.75
N LEU A 8 5.82 9.51 13.53
CA LEU A 8 5.92 8.09 13.22
C LEU A 8 7.40 7.72 13.12
N GLU A 9 7.81 6.65 13.79
CA GLU A 9 9.22 6.27 13.89
C GLU A 9 9.43 4.85 13.40
N PHE A 10 9.90 4.72 12.15
CA PHE A 10 10.47 3.48 11.66
C PHE A 10 11.94 3.39 12.08
N PHE A 11 12.36 2.23 12.58
CA PHE A 11 13.75 1.97 12.91
C PHE A 11 14.08 0.50 12.64
N SER A 12 15.34 0.22 12.34
CA SER A 12 15.80 -1.15 12.13
C SER A 12 16.64 -1.60 13.32
N ILE A 13 16.41 -2.83 13.80
CA ILE A 13 17.31 -3.47 14.77
C ILE A 13 18.61 -3.96 14.11
N GLN A 14 18.70 -3.92 12.78
CA GLN A 14 19.94 -4.08 12.01
C GLN A 14 20.29 -2.74 11.35
N PRO A 15 21.23 -1.95 11.89
CA PRO A 15 21.48 -0.58 11.45
C PRO A 15 21.81 -0.44 9.96
N GLU A 16 22.53 -1.39 9.38
CA GLU A 16 22.95 -1.41 7.98
C GLU A 16 21.75 -1.44 7.02
N ILE A 17 20.63 -2.03 7.43
CA ILE A 17 19.42 -2.11 6.60
C ILE A 17 18.78 -0.74 6.40
N THR A 18 18.96 0.20 7.34
CA THR A 18 18.50 1.59 7.14
C THR A 18 19.20 2.29 5.97
N LYS A 19 20.39 1.81 5.58
CA LYS A 19 21.16 2.33 4.44
C LYS A 19 20.89 1.55 3.15
N LEU A 20 20.67 0.24 3.26
CA LEU A 20 20.56 -0.65 2.10
C LEU A 20 19.13 -0.77 1.56
N SER A 21 18.12 -0.81 2.43
CA SER A 21 16.71 -0.98 2.06
C SER A 21 15.82 -0.18 3.02
N PRO A 22 15.90 1.16 3.00
CA PRO A 22 15.07 2.02 3.84
C PRO A 22 13.59 1.86 3.52
N ILE A 23 12.73 2.02 4.53
CA ILE A 23 11.32 2.34 4.27
C ILE A 23 11.27 3.75 3.65
N ILE A 24 10.67 3.85 2.47
CA ILE A 24 10.63 5.10 1.68
C ILE A 24 9.26 5.76 1.75
N PRO A 25 9.17 7.09 1.61
CA PRO A 25 7.91 7.75 1.30
C PRO A 25 7.26 7.16 0.04
N ALA A 26 5.95 6.92 0.07
CA ALA A 26 5.28 6.23 -1.04
C ALA A 26 5.36 6.98 -2.38
N HIS A 27 5.45 8.31 -2.35
CA HIS A 27 5.62 9.12 -3.56
C HIS A 27 6.95 8.91 -4.30
N GLU A 28 7.95 8.31 -3.66
CA GLU A 28 9.22 7.93 -4.29
C GLU A 28 9.11 6.60 -5.04
N PHE A 29 8.11 5.77 -4.70
CA PHE A 29 7.84 4.53 -5.42
C PHE A 29 6.96 4.78 -6.65
N LYS A 30 7.36 4.21 -7.78
CA LYS A 30 6.66 4.36 -9.06
C LYS A 30 6.43 3.00 -9.72
N PRO A 31 5.18 2.50 -9.73
CA PRO A 31 4.82 1.34 -10.54
C PRO A 31 5.20 1.50 -12.02
N LYS A 32 5.64 0.42 -12.66
CA LYS A 32 6.07 0.38 -14.06
C LYS A 32 4.94 0.77 -15.00
N TRP A 33 3.70 0.34 -14.72
CA TRP A 33 2.54 0.71 -15.54
C TRP A 33 2.31 2.23 -15.61
N TRP A 34 2.76 2.99 -14.60
CA TRP A 34 2.55 4.44 -14.54
C TRP A 34 3.21 5.13 -15.74
N ASP A 35 4.47 4.82 -16.04
CA ASP A 35 5.17 5.45 -17.16
C ASP A 35 4.45 5.23 -18.49
N LYS A 36 3.97 4.00 -18.69
CA LYS A 36 3.13 3.66 -19.84
C LYS A 36 1.85 4.51 -19.88
N ALA A 37 1.10 4.57 -18.78
CA ALA A 37 -0.12 5.37 -18.71
C ALA A 37 0.13 6.87 -18.94
N GLN A 38 1.24 7.40 -18.44
CA GLN A 38 1.61 8.81 -18.65
C GLN A 38 1.99 9.07 -20.10
N GLN A 39 2.73 8.15 -20.73
CA GLN A 39 3.09 8.26 -22.15
C GLN A 39 1.87 8.15 -23.06
N GLU A 40 0.94 7.24 -22.77
CA GLU A 40 -0.33 7.11 -23.49
C GLU A 40 -1.16 8.40 -23.42
N PHE A 41 -1.24 9.02 -22.23
CA PHE A 41 -1.89 10.33 -22.08
C PHE A 41 -1.23 11.40 -22.94
N VAL A 42 0.10 11.51 -22.89
CA VAL A 42 0.86 12.49 -23.69
C VAL A 42 0.66 12.26 -25.19
N ASN A 43 0.59 11.01 -25.64
CA ASN A 43 0.32 10.70 -27.04
C ASN A 43 -1.12 11.06 -27.43
N ALA A 44 -2.10 10.81 -26.57
CA ALA A 44 -3.49 11.23 -26.81
C ALA A 44 -3.61 12.76 -26.94
N THR A 45 -2.77 13.54 -26.24
CA THR A 45 -2.77 15.01 -26.39
C THR A 45 -2.30 15.52 -27.75
N LYS A 46 -1.68 14.67 -28.58
CA LYS A 46 -1.22 15.01 -29.93
C LYS A 46 -2.30 14.80 -30.99
N ASP A 47 -3.41 14.14 -30.65
CA ASP A 47 -4.53 13.93 -31.58
C ASP A 47 -5.17 15.30 -31.94
N PRO A 48 -5.40 15.62 -33.23
CA PRO A 48 -6.07 16.86 -33.63
C PRO A 48 -7.48 17.05 -33.06
N ASN A 49 -8.11 15.98 -32.57
CA ASN A 49 -9.41 15.97 -31.91
C ASN A 49 -9.32 16.01 -30.37
N PHE A 50 -8.11 16.00 -29.81
CA PHE A 50 -7.92 16.15 -28.38
C PHE A 50 -8.55 17.47 -27.89
N GLY A 51 -9.32 17.40 -26.81
CA GLY A 51 -10.03 18.56 -26.27
C GLY A 51 -11.24 19.01 -27.08
N LYS A 52 -11.68 18.25 -28.10
CA LYS A 52 -12.96 18.48 -28.81
C LYS A 52 -14.09 17.54 -28.38
N SER A 53 -13.77 16.57 -27.53
CA SER A 53 -14.72 15.63 -26.94
C SER A 53 -14.27 15.26 -25.52
N LYS A 54 -15.19 14.70 -24.74
CA LYS A 54 -14.89 14.27 -23.37
C LYS A 54 -13.75 13.27 -23.35
N PHE A 55 -12.70 13.59 -22.60
CA PHE A 55 -11.52 12.75 -22.45
C PHE A 55 -11.23 12.49 -20.97
N VAL A 56 -11.26 11.21 -20.59
CA VAL A 56 -10.96 10.72 -19.24
C VAL A 56 -9.83 9.70 -19.34
N HIS A 57 -8.85 9.78 -18.45
CA HIS A 57 -7.68 8.90 -18.49
C HIS A 57 -7.17 8.56 -17.10
N THR A 58 -6.76 7.29 -16.90
CA THR A 58 -6.25 6.78 -15.63
C THR A 58 -5.08 7.60 -15.10
N ALA A 59 -4.17 8.06 -15.98
CA ALA A 59 -3.03 8.93 -15.66
C ALA A 59 -3.41 10.29 -15.01
N LYS A 60 -4.71 10.65 -15.00
CA LYS A 60 -5.24 11.85 -14.36
C LYS A 60 -6.20 11.55 -13.20
N CYS A 61 -6.31 10.30 -12.75
CA CYS A 61 -7.21 9.90 -11.67
C CYS A 61 -6.65 10.33 -10.28
N PRO A 62 -7.26 11.32 -9.59
CA PRO A 62 -6.77 11.77 -8.30
C PRO A 62 -6.91 10.69 -7.22
N GLY A 63 -7.92 9.81 -7.29
CA GLY A 63 -8.09 8.73 -6.31
C GLY A 63 -6.89 7.77 -6.30
N ILE A 64 -6.42 7.39 -7.48
CA ILE A 64 -5.23 6.53 -7.64
C ILE A 64 -3.98 7.26 -7.16
N PHE A 65 -3.70 8.44 -7.72
CA PHE A 65 -2.43 9.12 -7.47
C PHE A 65 -2.31 9.72 -6.07
N ASN A 66 -3.42 10.10 -5.44
CA ASN A 66 -3.40 10.50 -4.03
C ASN A 66 -3.07 9.29 -3.15
N LEU A 67 -3.64 8.10 -3.44
CA LEU A 67 -3.40 6.89 -2.64
C LEU A 67 -1.96 6.38 -2.78
N ILE A 68 -1.48 6.15 -4.01
CA ILE A 68 -0.16 5.53 -4.23
C ILE A 68 1.00 6.42 -3.76
N ARG A 69 0.78 7.75 -3.66
CA ARG A 69 1.80 8.71 -3.20
C ARG A 69 1.75 8.98 -1.69
N TYR A 70 0.67 8.58 -1.02
CA TYR A 70 0.47 8.86 0.41
C TYR A 70 1.10 7.76 1.27
N GLY A 71 1.67 8.11 2.42
CA GLY A 71 2.23 7.13 3.35
C GLY A 71 3.63 6.65 2.98
N TRP A 72 3.93 5.39 3.28
CA TRP A 72 5.28 4.81 3.18
C TRP A 72 5.27 3.40 2.59
N ILE A 73 6.34 3.01 1.91
CA ILE A 73 6.51 1.69 1.31
C ILE A 73 7.70 0.98 1.96
N MET A 74 7.49 -0.26 2.37
CA MET A 74 8.58 -1.18 2.70
C MET A 74 8.92 -2.03 1.48
N THR A 75 10.21 -2.19 1.24
CA THR A 75 10.77 -3.14 0.29
C THR A 75 11.41 -4.33 1.01
N THR A 76 11.47 -5.49 0.35
CA THR A 76 12.35 -6.57 0.80
C THR A 76 13.80 -6.08 0.88
N TRP A 77 14.55 -6.61 1.84
CA TRP A 77 15.95 -6.21 2.07
C TRP A 77 16.96 -7.25 1.57
N GLN A 78 16.49 -8.42 1.13
CA GLN A 78 17.27 -9.48 0.50
C GLN A 78 16.40 -10.24 -0.51
N ASP A 79 17.04 -11.03 -1.38
CA ASP A 79 16.35 -11.97 -2.25
C ASP A 79 15.71 -13.10 -1.42
N ILE A 80 14.49 -13.51 -1.79
CA ILE A 80 13.79 -14.63 -1.18
C ILE A 80 13.18 -15.47 -2.31
N ILE A 81 13.54 -16.75 -2.37
CA ILE A 81 12.90 -17.71 -3.28
C ILE A 81 11.81 -18.42 -2.51
N ILE A 82 10.61 -18.49 -3.09
CA ILE A 82 9.50 -19.31 -2.61
C ILE A 82 9.19 -20.36 -3.68
N LYS A 83 9.15 -21.62 -3.27
CA LYS A 83 8.84 -22.75 -4.14
C LYS A 83 7.62 -23.51 -3.61
N THR A 84 6.64 -23.71 -4.47
CA THR A 84 5.40 -24.42 -4.18
C THR A 84 5.27 -25.64 -5.10
N ASN A 85 4.60 -26.68 -4.62
CA ASN A 85 4.51 -27.97 -5.30
C ASN A 85 3.16 -28.22 -6.00
N GLY A 86 2.16 -27.37 -5.80
CA GLY A 86 0.80 -27.53 -6.31
C GLY A 86 -0.20 -28.17 -5.35
N ASP A 87 0.17 -28.51 -4.11
CA ASP A 87 -0.75 -29.09 -3.11
C ASP A 87 -1.67 -28.07 -2.44
N GLY A 88 -1.41 -26.77 -2.65
CA GLY A 88 -2.19 -25.66 -2.12
C GLY A 88 -1.93 -25.33 -0.65
N GLU A 89 -0.90 -25.90 -0.01
CA GLU A 89 -0.60 -25.70 1.42
C GLU A 89 0.90 -25.57 1.72
N THR A 90 1.75 -26.40 1.14
CA THR A 90 3.18 -26.46 1.49
C THR A 90 4.04 -25.62 0.58
N PHE A 91 5.16 -25.16 1.12
CA PHE A 91 6.17 -24.41 0.38
C PHE A 91 7.55 -24.60 0.99
N GLU A 92 8.58 -24.40 0.17
CA GLU A 92 9.97 -24.28 0.56
C GLU A 92 10.42 -22.83 0.34
N TRP A 93 11.43 -22.39 1.09
CA TRP A 93 12.03 -21.08 0.88
C TRP A 93 13.54 -21.14 0.99
N THR A 94 14.22 -20.24 0.28
CA THR A 94 15.65 -20.00 0.45
C THR A 94 15.94 -18.50 0.40
N ALA A 95 16.98 -18.08 1.14
CA ALA A 95 17.45 -16.71 1.17
C ALA A 95 18.98 -16.70 1.35
N PRO A 96 19.69 -15.71 0.80
CA PRO A 96 21.15 -15.67 0.86
C PRO A 96 21.69 -15.37 2.27
N ILE A 97 20.95 -14.63 3.09
CA ILE A 97 21.38 -14.22 4.43
C ILE A 97 20.65 -15.04 5.48
N ASN A 98 21.42 -15.82 6.25
CA ASN A 98 20.93 -16.42 7.48
C ASN A 98 20.75 -15.33 8.55
N GLN A 99 19.50 -14.96 8.84
CA GLN A 99 19.19 -13.89 9.80
C GLN A 99 19.63 -14.21 11.23
N LYS A 100 19.80 -15.49 11.59
CA LYS A 100 20.23 -15.90 12.94
C LYS A 100 21.71 -15.61 13.22
N THR A 101 22.53 -15.34 12.20
CA THR A 101 23.96 -15.06 12.37
C THR A 101 24.27 -13.57 12.48
N LEU A 102 23.27 -12.71 12.32
CA LEU A 102 23.45 -11.27 12.43
C LEU A 102 23.52 -10.84 13.91
N LYS A 103 24.39 -9.88 14.23
CA LYS A 103 24.78 -9.56 15.62
C LYS A 103 23.64 -8.99 16.49
N SER A 104 22.59 -8.43 15.87
CA SER A 104 21.51 -7.73 16.56
C SER A 104 20.12 -8.36 16.33
N THR A 105 20.09 -9.65 16.01
CA THR A 105 18.89 -10.30 15.42
C THR A 105 18.48 -11.60 16.10
N ASN A 106 18.91 -11.87 17.33
CA ASN A 106 18.48 -13.07 18.07
C ASN A 106 16.94 -13.24 18.09
N ASP A 107 16.19 -12.13 18.01
CA ASP A 107 14.72 -12.12 17.99
C ASP A 107 14.08 -12.18 16.57
N LEU A 108 14.85 -12.15 15.48
CA LEU A 108 14.32 -12.16 14.11
C LEU A 108 13.96 -13.57 13.60
N GLY A 109 14.71 -14.58 14.05
CA GLY A 109 14.52 -15.96 13.62
C GLY A 109 14.87 -16.17 12.14
N GLU A 110 14.11 -17.02 11.46
CA GLU A 110 14.28 -17.29 10.03
C GLU A 110 13.70 -16.17 9.16
N PRO A 111 14.24 -15.92 7.95
CA PRO A 111 13.70 -14.93 7.01
C PRO A 111 12.23 -15.10 6.66
N VAL A 112 11.77 -16.35 6.61
CA VAL A 112 10.39 -16.67 6.27
C VAL A 112 9.79 -17.52 7.40
N GLY A 113 8.75 -16.98 8.02
CA GLY A 113 7.84 -17.72 8.87
C GLY A 113 6.56 -18.06 8.12
N PHE A 114 5.65 -18.77 8.78
CA PHE A 114 4.35 -19.09 8.20
C PHE A 114 3.26 -19.22 9.26
N GLN A 115 2.02 -19.14 8.80
CA GLN A 115 0.85 -19.59 9.56
C GLN A 115 0.10 -20.62 8.73
N GLY A 116 -0.11 -21.82 9.29
CA GLY A 116 -0.80 -22.89 8.60
C GLY A 116 -2.27 -22.54 8.33
N LYS A 117 -2.90 -23.24 7.39
CA LYS A 117 -4.29 -22.96 6.96
C LYS A 117 -5.32 -22.87 8.10
N HIS A 118 -5.13 -23.67 9.15
CA HIS A 118 -5.98 -23.73 10.35
C HIS A 118 -5.97 -22.42 11.16
N GLN A 119 -4.99 -21.54 10.93
CA GLN A 119 -4.88 -20.27 11.64
C GLN A 119 -5.61 -19.12 10.92
N LEU A 120 -5.94 -19.26 9.64
CA LEU A 120 -6.64 -18.21 8.89
C LEU A 120 -7.53 -18.72 7.77
N SER A 121 -6.97 -19.34 6.73
CA SER A 121 -7.73 -19.61 5.49
C SER A 121 -8.91 -20.55 5.72
N ASP A 122 -8.83 -21.48 6.66
CA ASP A 122 -9.92 -22.41 6.96
C ASP A 122 -11.18 -21.66 7.46
N PHE A 123 -11.02 -20.59 8.24
CA PHE A 123 -12.13 -19.73 8.67
C PHE A 123 -12.76 -18.93 7.52
N MET A 124 -12.08 -18.86 6.39
CA MET A 124 -12.53 -18.16 5.18
C MET A 124 -13.03 -19.13 4.08
N GLY A 125 -13.16 -20.43 4.39
CA GLY A 125 -13.54 -21.46 3.41
C GLY A 125 -12.42 -21.84 2.44
N GLY A 126 -11.16 -21.54 2.79
CA GLY A 126 -9.99 -21.72 1.95
C GLY A 126 -9.83 -20.63 0.89
N TRP A 127 -8.62 -20.52 0.33
CA TRP A 127 -8.32 -19.59 -0.75
C TRP A 127 -8.19 -20.31 -2.08
N ARG A 128 -8.91 -19.81 -3.08
CA ARG A 128 -8.76 -20.23 -4.47
C ARG A 128 -7.53 -19.57 -5.09
N ASN A 129 -6.84 -20.31 -5.96
CA ASN A 129 -5.68 -19.84 -6.73
C ASN A 129 -4.60 -19.20 -5.85
N SER A 130 -4.40 -19.73 -4.66
CA SER A 130 -3.41 -19.25 -3.69
C SER A 130 -3.04 -20.37 -2.74
N LEU A 131 -1.90 -20.24 -2.09
CA LEU A 131 -1.51 -21.09 -0.98
C LEU A 131 -2.43 -20.81 0.21
N ASN A 132 -3.00 -21.83 0.84
CA ASN A 132 -3.81 -21.68 2.06
C ASN A 132 -2.96 -21.36 3.29
N THR A 133 -1.65 -21.59 3.22
CA THR A 133 -0.67 -21.16 4.22
C THR A 133 -0.30 -19.70 4.00
N VAL A 134 -0.32 -18.91 5.06
CA VAL A 134 0.18 -17.52 5.05
C VAL A 134 1.70 -17.55 5.11
N ILE A 135 2.34 -16.83 4.20
CA ILE A 135 3.80 -16.63 4.23
C ILE A 135 4.09 -15.35 4.99
N LYS A 136 4.93 -15.40 6.02
CA LYS A 136 5.33 -14.22 6.81
C LYS A 136 6.77 -13.86 6.51
N LEU A 137 7.03 -12.65 6.04
CA LEU A 137 8.39 -12.16 5.84
C LEU A 137 8.88 -11.50 7.13
N ASN A 138 9.91 -12.07 7.77
CA ASN A 138 10.51 -11.48 8.96
C ASN A 138 11.53 -10.42 8.55
N THR A 139 11.34 -9.19 9.05
CA THR A 139 12.19 -8.04 8.72
C THR A 139 12.75 -7.38 9.98
N PRO A 140 13.94 -6.78 9.91
CA PRO A 140 14.55 -6.07 11.03
C PRO A 140 13.85 -4.74 11.33
N TRP A 141 12.83 -4.35 10.56
CA TRP A 141 12.09 -3.12 10.78
C TRP A 141 11.16 -3.22 11.98
N ARG A 142 11.11 -2.12 12.71
CA ARG A 142 10.24 -1.87 13.85
C ARG A 142 9.58 -0.51 13.66
N CYS A 143 8.43 -0.33 14.31
CA CYS A 143 7.73 0.94 14.28
C CYS A 143 7.19 1.32 15.67
N ILE A 144 7.34 2.59 16.03
CA ILE A 144 6.59 3.23 17.11
C ILE A 144 5.51 4.10 16.47
N VAL A 145 4.26 3.68 16.65
CA VAL A 145 3.08 4.41 16.16
C VAL A 145 2.79 5.61 17.10
N PRO A 146 2.42 6.79 16.58
CA PRO A 146 2.00 7.90 17.41
C PRO A 146 0.70 7.59 18.16
N LYS A 147 0.54 8.14 19.37
CA LYS A 147 -0.69 8.01 20.16
C LYS A 147 -1.88 8.60 19.39
N GLY A 148 -3.04 7.95 19.43
CA GLY A 148 -4.25 8.40 18.74
C GLY A 148 -4.37 7.93 17.31
N TYR A 149 -3.43 7.12 16.81
CA TYR A 149 -3.41 6.61 15.45
C TYR A 149 -3.15 5.10 15.42
N TYR A 150 -3.72 4.46 14.41
CA TYR A 150 -3.25 3.19 13.87
C TYR A 150 -2.27 3.44 12.72
N LEU A 151 -1.34 2.52 12.53
CA LEU A 151 -0.62 2.37 11.26
C LEU A 151 -1.24 1.21 10.50
N LEU A 152 -1.93 1.49 9.40
CA LEU A 152 -2.46 0.49 8.48
C LEU A 152 -1.31 -0.09 7.66
N GLU A 153 -1.10 -1.39 7.72
CA GLU A 153 -0.36 -2.19 6.73
C GLU A 153 -1.35 -2.72 5.69
N GLN A 154 -0.98 -2.71 4.41
CA GLN A 154 -1.73 -3.36 3.34
C GLN A 154 -0.87 -3.62 2.10
N GLN A 155 -1.46 -4.29 1.11
CA GLN A 155 -0.86 -4.44 -0.22
C GLN A 155 -0.52 -3.10 -0.85
N VAL A 156 0.63 -3.05 -1.52
CA VAL A 156 1.03 -1.87 -2.28
C VAL A 156 -0.02 -1.59 -3.37
N PRO A 157 -0.72 -0.44 -3.31
CA PRO A 157 -1.84 -0.17 -4.19
C PRO A 157 -1.36 -0.06 -5.63
N TYR A 158 -2.05 -0.74 -6.56
CA TYR A 158 -1.68 -0.78 -7.98
C TYR A 158 -0.23 -1.27 -8.22
N ALA A 159 0.24 -2.25 -7.43
CA ALA A 159 1.53 -2.89 -7.66
C ALA A 159 1.56 -3.65 -9.00
N ASP A 160 2.74 -3.71 -9.63
CA ASP A 160 2.95 -4.53 -10.83
C ASP A 160 3.15 -6.02 -10.51
N ASP A 161 3.44 -6.35 -9.25
CA ASP A 161 3.69 -7.71 -8.78
C ASP A 161 2.39 -8.34 -8.27
N ASP A 162 1.97 -9.42 -8.93
CA ASP A 162 0.74 -10.16 -8.65
C ASP A 162 1.00 -11.53 -8.01
N ARG A 163 2.25 -11.84 -7.66
CA ARG A 163 2.62 -13.14 -7.09
C ARG A 163 2.15 -13.29 -5.65
N PHE A 164 1.84 -12.18 -4.98
CA PHE A 164 1.33 -12.16 -3.62
C PHE A 164 0.43 -10.96 -3.38
N THR A 165 -0.41 -11.08 -2.36
CA THR A 165 -1.15 -9.99 -1.75
C THR A 165 -0.76 -9.89 -0.29
N THR A 166 -0.34 -8.72 0.15
CA THR A 166 -0.07 -8.42 1.55
C THR A 166 -1.38 -8.27 2.30
N LEU A 167 -1.54 -9.08 3.33
CA LEU A 167 -2.72 -9.10 4.17
C LEU A 167 -2.76 -7.81 5.00
N PRO A 168 -3.92 -7.12 5.02
CA PRO A 168 -4.02 -5.86 5.74
C PRO A 168 -4.07 -6.08 7.26
N GLY A 169 -3.59 -5.09 8.01
CA GLY A 169 -3.62 -5.11 9.47
C GLY A 169 -3.30 -3.76 10.08
N PHE A 170 -3.63 -3.58 11.37
CA PHE A 170 -3.29 -2.37 12.11
C PHE A 170 -2.20 -2.63 13.14
N PHE A 171 -1.25 -1.71 13.22
CA PHE A 171 -0.38 -1.55 14.37
C PHE A 171 -0.87 -0.39 15.24
N SER A 172 -0.82 -0.56 16.56
CA SER A 172 -1.11 0.48 17.55
C SER A 172 0.00 0.50 18.58
N ARG A 173 0.29 1.70 19.10
CA ARG A 173 1.23 1.88 20.22
C ARG A 173 0.78 1.16 21.49
N GLU A 174 -0.52 0.89 21.64
CA GLU A 174 -1.08 0.16 22.78
C GLU A 174 -0.54 -1.28 22.87
N TYR A 175 -0.09 -1.83 21.75
CA TYR A 175 0.55 -3.15 21.68
C TYR A 175 2.09 -3.07 21.72
N GLY A 176 2.66 -1.90 22.02
CA GLY A 176 4.10 -1.69 22.11
C GLY A 176 4.77 -1.39 20.77
N VAL A 177 6.03 -1.81 20.64
CA VAL A 177 6.82 -1.66 19.41
C VAL A 177 6.36 -2.68 18.38
N ALA A 178 5.87 -2.19 17.23
CA ALA A 178 5.41 -3.05 16.16
C ALA A 178 6.58 -3.77 15.48
N GLN A 179 6.45 -5.08 15.30
CA GLN A 179 7.32 -5.86 14.43
C GLN A 179 6.77 -5.80 13.00
N MET A 180 7.52 -5.20 12.09
CA MET A 180 7.07 -4.98 10.73
C MET A 180 7.36 -6.22 9.89
N ASN A 181 6.49 -7.23 10.01
CA ASN A 181 6.66 -8.53 9.36
C ASN A 181 5.47 -8.81 8.43
N PRO A 182 5.47 -8.29 7.19
CA PRO A 182 4.35 -8.42 6.27
C PRO A 182 3.92 -9.88 6.08
N GLN A 183 2.62 -10.10 6.19
CA GLN A 183 1.99 -11.40 5.97
C GLN A 183 1.40 -11.44 4.55
N LEU A 184 1.72 -12.49 3.80
CA LEU A 184 1.44 -12.59 2.39
C LEU A 184 0.48 -13.76 2.13
N ARG A 185 -0.58 -13.48 1.39
CA ARG A 185 -1.30 -14.49 0.61
C ARG A 185 -0.52 -14.71 -0.68
N TRP A 186 -0.01 -15.93 -0.87
CA TRP A 186 0.84 -16.27 -2.01
C TRP A 186 0.03 -16.87 -3.17
N HIS A 187 0.23 -16.39 -4.39
CA HIS A 187 -0.58 -16.74 -5.57
C HIS A 187 0.10 -17.72 -6.53
N VAL A 188 1.42 -17.88 -6.46
CA VAL A 188 2.15 -18.87 -7.27
C VAL A 188 1.99 -20.25 -6.61
N THR A 189 0.95 -21.00 -7.00
CA THR A 189 0.57 -22.27 -6.36
C THR A 189 1.40 -23.47 -6.79
N LYS A 190 2.12 -23.38 -7.91
CA LYS A 190 3.06 -24.41 -8.37
C LYS A 190 4.25 -23.76 -9.08
N GLY A 191 5.46 -24.14 -8.68
CA GLY A 191 6.71 -23.67 -9.28
C GLY A 191 7.52 -22.82 -8.31
N GLU A 192 8.44 -22.04 -8.86
CA GLU A 192 9.37 -21.21 -8.10
C GLU A 192 9.23 -19.75 -8.51
N ALA A 193 9.24 -18.83 -7.54
CA ALA A 193 9.36 -17.41 -7.82
C ALA A 193 10.31 -16.72 -6.84
N ILE A 194 11.02 -15.72 -7.35
CA ILE A 194 12.00 -14.94 -6.59
C ILE A 194 11.48 -13.55 -6.27
N ILE A 195 11.31 -13.24 -4.99
CA ILE A 195 11.11 -11.88 -4.50
C ILE A 195 12.51 -11.26 -4.41
N LYS A 196 12.82 -10.32 -5.31
CA LYS A 196 14.15 -9.68 -5.33
C LYS A 196 14.26 -8.67 -4.19
N ALA A 197 15.48 -8.43 -3.70
CA ALA A 197 15.74 -7.30 -2.83
C ALA A 197 15.26 -6.00 -3.51
N GLY A 198 14.60 -5.12 -2.76
CA GLY A 198 13.97 -3.91 -3.30
C GLY A 198 12.56 -4.12 -3.85
N THR A 199 12.00 -5.34 -3.86
CA THR A 199 10.59 -5.55 -4.22
C THR A 199 9.69 -4.87 -3.18
N PRO A 200 8.76 -3.99 -3.59
CA PRO A 200 7.79 -3.38 -2.69
C PRO A 200 6.83 -4.44 -2.13
N ILE A 201 6.74 -4.55 -0.81
CA ILE A 201 5.99 -5.62 -0.13
C ILE A 201 4.93 -5.13 0.85
N ALA A 202 4.92 -3.87 1.24
CA ALA A 202 3.86 -3.35 2.12
C ALA A 202 3.72 -1.85 1.97
N HIS A 203 2.48 -1.37 2.08
CA HIS A 203 2.12 0.04 2.13
C HIS A 203 1.58 0.41 3.50
N TYR A 204 2.09 1.52 4.04
CA TYR A 204 1.79 2.00 5.37
C TYR A 204 1.11 3.36 5.36
N MET A 205 -0.01 3.50 6.08
CA MET A 205 -0.73 4.76 6.23
C MET A 205 -1.16 5.00 7.68
N LEU A 206 -1.09 6.25 8.15
CA LEU A 206 -1.64 6.62 9.44
C LEU A 206 -3.16 6.81 9.35
N ILE A 207 -3.90 6.16 10.24
CA ILE A 207 -5.35 6.28 10.36
C ILE A 207 -5.68 6.75 11.79
N PRO A 208 -6.45 7.84 11.99
CA PRO A 208 -6.89 8.24 13.32
C PRO A 208 -7.69 7.12 14.00
N GLN A 209 -7.43 6.89 15.29
CA GLN A 209 -8.24 5.95 16.10
C GLN A 209 -9.65 6.49 16.35
N GLN A 210 -9.79 7.81 16.41
CA GLN A 210 -11.09 8.46 16.55
C GLN A 210 -11.89 8.31 15.26
N GLN A 211 -13.04 7.63 15.35
CA GLN A 211 -14.01 7.55 14.27
C GLN A 211 -14.89 8.80 14.23
N ALA A 212 -15.30 9.20 13.04
CA ALA A 212 -16.27 10.27 12.87
C ALA A 212 -17.68 9.79 13.24
N ASN A 213 -18.49 10.68 13.82
CA ASN A 213 -19.93 10.46 13.89
C ASN A 213 -20.50 10.49 12.47
N MET A 214 -21.40 9.57 12.16
CA MET A 214 -22.03 9.46 10.85
C MET A 214 -23.53 9.68 10.96
N THR A 215 -24.10 10.38 9.98
CA THR A 215 -25.54 10.52 9.76
C THR A 215 -25.88 10.06 8.36
N VAL A 216 -27.04 9.43 8.19
CA VAL A 216 -27.61 9.05 6.89
C VAL A 216 -28.92 9.81 6.75
N MET A 217 -29.06 10.61 5.70
CA MET A 217 -30.18 11.52 5.49
C MET A 217 -30.38 11.78 3.99
N ASP A 218 -31.58 12.25 3.63
CA ASP A 218 -31.83 12.83 2.30
C ASP A 218 -31.06 14.15 2.14
N ALA A 219 -30.68 14.46 0.91
CA ALA A 219 -29.92 15.66 0.60
C ALA A 219 -30.76 16.92 0.87
N THR A 220 -30.18 17.90 1.56
CA THR A 220 -30.79 19.23 1.69
C THR A 220 -30.69 19.98 0.36
N PRO A 221 -31.52 21.02 0.12
CA PRO A 221 -31.40 21.86 -1.07
C PRO A 221 -29.98 22.42 -1.29
N GLU A 222 -29.27 22.79 -0.22
CA GLU A 222 -27.89 23.29 -0.28
C GLU A 222 -26.90 22.20 -0.70
N GLN A 223 -27.10 20.95 -0.25
CA GLN A 223 -26.27 19.82 -0.65
C GLN A 223 -26.50 19.44 -2.12
N ILE A 224 -27.74 19.50 -2.59
CA ILE A 224 -28.07 19.32 -4.02
C ILE A 224 -27.36 20.39 -4.85
N GLN A 225 -27.45 21.66 -4.44
CA GLN A 225 -26.77 22.75 -5.12
C GLN A 225 -25.24 22.56 -5.15
N ALA A 226 -24.64 22.11 -4.05
CA ALA A 226 -23.20 21.81 -4.00
C ALA A 226 -22.80 20.68 -4.96
N GLU A 227 -23.63 19.64 -5.08
CA GLU A 227 -23.44 18.56 -6.05
C GLU A 227 -23.58 19.07 -7.49
N GLU A 228 -24.60 19.86 -7.81
CA GLU A 228 -24.80 20.45 -9.13
C GLU A 228 -23.59 21.28 -9.56
N VAL A 229 -23.08 22.15 -8.69
CA VAL A 229 -21.86 22.94 -8.94
C VAL A 229 -20.66 22.03 -9.18
N THR A 230 -20.54 20.94 -8.42
CA THR A 230 -19.48 19.95 -8.58
C THR A 230 -19.56 19.26 -9.94
N GLN A 231 -20.75 18.84 -10.36
CA GLN A 231 -20.97 18.22 -11.66
C GLN A 231 -20.70 19.21 -12.81
N LEU A 232 -21.12 20.46 -12.67
CA LEU A 232 -20.83 21.50 -13.65
C LEU A 232 -19.32 21.73 -13.78
N GLU A 233 -18.57 21.83 -12.68
CA GLU A 233 -17.11 21.97 -12.72
C GLU A 233 -16.42 20.81 -13.45
N ILE A 234 -16.82 19.58 -13.13
CA ILE A 234 -16.26 18.37 -13.75
C ILE A 234 -16.62 18.32 -15.24
N ASN A 235 -17.83 18.76 -15.58
CA ASN A 235 -18.40 18.57 -16.92
C ASN A 235 -18.21 19.75 -17.87
N ARG A 236 -17.88 20.95 -17.40
CA ARG A 236 -17.75 22.15 -18.25
C ARG A 236 -16.55 22.16 -19.21
N THR A 237 -15.56 21.28 -19.03
CA THR A 237 -14.41 21.17 -19.95
C THR A 237 -14.34 19.80 -20.61
N TYR A 238 -13.92 19.74 -21.88
CA TYR A 238 -13.73 18.46 -22.58
C TYR A 238 -12.62 17.59 -21.96
N VAL A 239 -11.56 18.24 -21.46
CA VAL A 239 -10.49 17.58 -20.70
C VAL A 239 -10.56 18.07 -19.27
N THR A 240 -10.84 17.17 -18.33
CA THR A 240 -10.91 17.52 -16.91
C THR A 240 -9.51 17.62 -16.31
N ASP A 241 -9.16 18.78 -15.78
CA ASP A 241 -7.98 18.95 -14.92
C ASP A 241 -8.41 19.04 -13.45
N ARG A 242 -8.26 17.92 -12.73
CA ARG A 242 -8.65 17.82 -11.32
C ARG A 242 -7.81 18.71 -10.40
N SER A 243 -6.63 19.19 -10.83
CA SER A 243 -5.85 20.15 -10.05
C SER A 243 -6.50 21.54 -10.05
N GLN A 244 -7.06 21.96 -11.19
CA GLN A 244 -7.83 23.21 -11.29
C GLN A 244 -9.15 23.13 -10.53
N SER A 245 -9.85 21.99 -10.61
CA SER A 245 -11.08 21.77 -9.85
C SER A 245 -10.85 21.91 -8.34
N LYS A 246 -9.70 21.44 -7.81
CA LYS A 246 -9.33 21.66 -6.40
C LYS A 246 -9.28 23.15 -6.03
N CYS A 247 -8.72 24.00 -6.89
CA CYS A 247 -8.67 25.46 -6.66
C CYS A 247 -10.05 26.11 -6.73
N VAL A 248 -10.95 25.61 -7.58
CA VAL A 248 -12.34 26.08 -7.63
C VAL A 248 -13.06 25.73 -6.34
N PHE A 249 -13.01 24.46 -5.93
CA PHE A 249 -13.66 23.98 -4.72
C PHE A 249 -13.08 24.58 -3.45
N ALA A 250 -11.76 24.82 -3.39
CA ALA A 250 -11.16 25.53 -2.27
C ALA A 250 -11.70 26.96 -2.10
N ARG A 251 -11.99 27.67 -3.20
CA ARG A 251 -12.62 29.00 -3.15
C ARG A 251 -14.09 28.95 -2.73
N MET A 252 -14.81 27.91 -3.15
CA MET A 252 -16.24 27.75 -2.87
C MET A 252 -16.51 27.23 -1.45
N PHE A 253 -15.68 26.30 -0.96
CA PHE A 253 -15.92 25.53 0.26
C PHE A 253 -14.85 25.71 1.36
N GLY A 254 -13.71 26.33 1.07
CA GLY A 254 -12.57 26.41 2.00
C GLY A 254 -12.65 27.48 3.09
N LYS A 255 -13.85 27.72 3.65
CA LYS A 255 -13.99 28.53 4.87
C LYS A 255 -13.66 27.71 6.11
#